data_AF-A0A6B2UUS1-F1
#
_entry.id   AF-A0A6B2UUS1-F1
#
_cell.length_a   1.000
_cell.length_b   1.000
_cell.length_c   1.000
_cell.angle_alpha   90.00
_cell.angle_beta   90.00
_cell.angle_gamma   90.00
#
_symmetry.space_group_name_H-M   'P 1'
#
loop_
_entity.id
_entity.type
_entity.pdbx_description
1 polymer ?
#
loop_
_entity_poly.entity_id
_entity_poly.type
_entity_poly.pdbx_seq_one_letter_code
_entity_poly.pdbx_strand_id
1 'polypeptide(L)'
;MTDTAPTSAPTSPATPSPAAYLRAFHTAFDLHQRETPGTVDERTAALRRTLLAEEFAEVDEAAGEVAGDAGALPHFAQELADLVYVTYGTALTHGIDLDAVLAEVHRANMSKLGPDGSPVRRADGKVMKGPHYRAPDIAAVLRASGWEPGAAGQ
;
A
#
# COMPACT_ATOMS: atom_id res chain seq x y z
N MET A 1 -0.37 52.04 -20.39
CA MET A 1 -0.87 50.65 -20.32
C MET A 1 0.19 49.84 -19.60
N THR A 2 0.05 49.65 -18.29
CA THR A 2 0.91 48.76 -17.51
C THR A 2 0.34 47.35 -17.64
N ASP A 3 1.12 46.48 -18.26
CA ASP A 3 0.84 45.07 -18.44
C ASP A 3 1.18 44.34 -17.13
N THR A 4 0.16 43.95 -16.38
CA THR A 4 0.31 43.14 -15.16
C THR A 4 0.20 41.68 -15.57
N ALA A 5 1.34 41.01 -15.70
CA ALA A 5 1.39 39.56 -15.88
C ALA A 5 0.77 38.86 -14.65
N PRO A 6 0.00 37.78 -14.83
CA PRO A 6 -0.61 37.06 -13.71
C PRO A 6 0.48 36.28 -12.95
N THR A 7 0.67 36.62 -11.69
CA THR A 7 1.49 35.84 -10.75
C THR A 7 0.90 34.43 -10.63
N SER A 8 1.67 33.43 -11.07
CA SER A 8 1.33 32.02 -10.85
C SER A 8 1.34 31.72 -9.36
N ALA A 9 0.24 31.16 -8.85
CA ALA A 9 0.13 30.76 -7.45
C ALA A 9 1.15 29.65 -7.14
N PRO A 10 1.77 29.64 -5.94
CA PRO A 10 2.67 28.58 -5.54
C PRO A 10 1.91 27.25 -5.44
N THR A 11 2.42 26.22 -6.10
CA THR A 11 1.93 24.85 -5.97
C THR A 11 2.32 24.35 -4.58
N SER A 12 1.34 24.08 -3.71
CA SER A 12 1.61 23.44 -2.41
C SER A 12 2.38 22.14 -2.64
N PRO A 13 3.44 21.85 -1.86
CA PRO A 13 4.14 20.58 -2.01
C PRO A 13 3.17 19.43 -1.75
N ALA A 14 3.17 18.43 -2.63
CA ALA A 14 2.35 17.24 -2.47
C ALA A 14 2.75 16.51 -1.17
N THR A 15 1.76 16.06 -0.41
CA THR A 15 2.01 15.22 0.78
C THR A 15 2.77 13.95 0.37
N PRO A 16 3.89 13.61 1.02
CA PRO A 16 4.64 12.39 0.74
C PRO A 16 3.80 11.12 0.90
N SER A 17 4.02 10.12 0.03
CA SER A 17 3.36 8.81 0.13
C SER A 17 3.89 7.99 1.30
N PRO A 18 3.15 6.98 1.80
CA PRO A 18 3.69 6.05 2.79
C PRO A 18 5.04 5.44 2.37
N ALA A 19 5.21 5.08 1.10
CA ALA A 19 6.49 4.59 0.59
C ALA A 19 7.63 5.62 0.76
N ALA A 20 7.35 6.92 0.66
CA ALA A 20 8.34 7.96 0.91
C ALA A 20 8.72 8.06 2.39
N TYR A 21 7.76 7.93 3.32
CA TYR A 21 8.06 7.88 4.76
C TYR A 21 8.96 6.68 5.10
N LEU A 22 8.65 5.50 4.57
CA LEU A 22 9.40 4.28 4.88
C LEU A 22 10.79 4.27 4.24
N ARG A 23 10.97 4.85 3.05
CA ARG A 23 12.32 5.07 2.47
C ARG A 23 13.17 5.99 3.34
N ALA A 24 12.59 7.10 3.82
CA ALA A 24 13.29 8.00 4.72
C ALA A 24 13.66 7.31 6.04
N PHE A 25 12.74 6.53 6.61
CA PHE A 25 12.95 5.75 7.83
C PHE A 25 14.06 4.69 7.64
N HIS A 26 13.96 3.82 6.63
CA HIS A 26 14.99 2.81 6.39
C HIS A 26 16.37 3.41 6.15
N THR A 27 16.44 4.54 5.44
CA THR A 27 17.70 5.25 5.21
C THR A 27 18.27 5.83 6.51
N ALA A 28 17.43 6.47 7.32
CA ALA A 28 17.87 7.09 8.57
C ALA A 28 18.31 6.07 9.63
N PHE A 29 17.70 4.88 9.62
CA PHE A 29 17.94 3.81 10.59
C PHE A 29 18.80 2.67 10.05
N ASP A 30 19.38 2.82 8.85
CA ASP A 30 20.24 1.81 8.20
C ASP A 30 19.58 0.42 8.11
N LEU A 31 18.32 0.38 7.68
CA LEU A 31 17.54 -0.85 7.56
C LEU A 31 17.62 -1.42 6.15
N HIS A 32 17.53 -2.75 6.04
CA HIS A 32 17.56 -3.45 4.75
C HIS A 32 16.41 -3.00 3.83
N GLN A 33 16.79 -2.63 2.61
CA GLN A 33 15.90 -2.33 1.49
C GLN A 33 16.53 -2.80 0.18
N ARG A 34 15.69 -3.08 -0.81
CA ARG A 34 16.12 -3.48 -2.15
C ARG A 34 15.65 -2.45 -3.17
N GLU A 35 16.45 -2.23 -4.20
CA GLU A 35 16.09 -1.37 -5.34
C GLU A 35 15.19 -2.08 -6.35
N THR A 36 15.31 -3.41 -6.46
CA THR A 36 14.50 -4.23 -7.37
C THR A 36 13.77 -5.36 -6.63
N PRO A 37 12.56 -5.74 -7.08
CA PRO A 37 11.78 -6.76 -6.41
C PRO A 37 12.54 -8.09 -6.30
N GLY A 38 12.54 -8.70 -5.12
CA GLY A 38 13.20 -9.99 -4.92
C GLY A 38 13.05 -10.57 -3.52
N THR A 39 13.62 -11.77 -3.36
CA THR A 39 13.68 -12.45 -2.07
C THR A 39 14.78 -11.84 -1.18
N VAL A 40 14.62 -12.01 0.13
CA VAL A 40 15.63 -11.68 1.15
C VAL A 40 16.02 -12.95 1.89
N ASP A 41 17.05 -12.88 2.73
CA ASP A 41 17.46 -14.00 3.57
C ASP A 41 16.35 -14.39 4.58
N GLU A 42 16.44 -15.63 5.08
CA GLU A 42 15.41 -16.21 5.96
C GLU A 42 15.21 -15.40 7.24
N ARG A 43 16.29 -14.83 7.82
CA ARG A 43 16.20 -14.05 9.05
C ARG A 43 15.44 -12.75 8.81
N THR A 44 15.76 -12.04 7.73
CA THR A 44 15.04 -10.81 7.35
C THR A 44 13.58 -11.10 7.03
N ALA A 45 13.30 -12.17 6.29
CA ALA A 45 11.92 -12.58 5.99
C ALA A 45 11.15 -12.97 7.26
N ALA A 46 11.78 -13.69 8.19
CA ALA A 46 11.17 -14.08 9.46
C ALA A 46 10.83 -12.84 10.30
N LEU A 47 11.73 -11.88 10.42
CA LEU A 47 11.49 -10.62 11.12
C LEU A 47 10.28 -9.87 10.52
N ARG A 48 10.22 -9.73 9.19
CA ARG A 48 9.08 -9.07 8.54
C ARG A 48 7.75 -9.77 8.79
N ARG A 49 7.73 -11.11 8.81
CA ARG A 49 6.51 -11.87 9.16
C ARG A 49 6.10 -11.63 10.61
N THR A 50 7.05 -11.57 11.54
CA THR A 50 6.75 -11.30 12.96
C THR A 50 6.13 -9.92 13.13
N LEU A 51 6.75 -8.87 12.58
CA LEU A 51 6.22 -7.51 12.67
C LEU A 51 4.82 -7.40 12.06
N LEU A 52 4.58 -8.00 10.89
CA LEU A 52 3.24 -8.01 10.29
C LEU A 52 2.19 -8.73 11.15
N ALA A 53 2.58 -9.77 11.87
CA ALA A 53 1.67 -10.53 12.72
C ALA A 53 1.36 -9.81 14.04
N GLU A 54 2.35 -9.14 14.63
CA GLU A 54 2.21 -8.32 15.84
C GLU A 54 1.22 -7.16 15.58
N GLU A 55 1.48 -6.37 14.55
CA GLU A 55 0.68 -5.19 14.19
C GLU A 55 -0.74 -5.56 13.75
N PHE A 56 -0.92 -6.73 13.12
CA PHE A 56 -2.25 -7.24 12.82
C PHE A 56 -3.03 -7.60 14.09
N ALA A 57 -2.37 -8.19 15.09
CA ALA A 57 -3.01 -8.53 16.36
C ALA A 57 -3.42 -7.28 17.14
N GLU A 58 -2.59 -6.23 17.13
CA GLU A 58 -2.89 -4.94 17.76
C GLU A 58 -4.08 -4.24 17.07
N VAL A 59 -4.16 -4.27 15.74
CA VAL A 59 -5.33 -3.77 15.00
C VAL A 59 -6.60 -4.54 15.35
N ASP A 60 -6.55 -5.87 15.49
CA ASP A 60 -7.72 -6.69 15.85
C ASP A 60 -8.22 -6.37 17.28
N GLU A 61 -7.28 -6.20 18.22
CA GLU A 61 -7.60 -5.78 19.59
C GLU A 61 -8.25 -4.39 19.61
N ALA A 62 -7.62 -3.39 18.98
CA ALA A 62 -8.13 -2.02 18.94
C ALA A 62 -9.47 -1.91 18.17
N ALA A 63 -9.72 -2.77 17.18
CA ALA A 63 -11.02 -2.87 16.51
C ALA A 63 -12.13 -3.38 17.46
N GLY A 64 -11.80 -4.29 18.38
CA GLY A 64 -12.70 -4.73 19.45
C GLY A 64 -13.03 -3.62 20.44
N GLU A 65 -12.03 -2.81 20.80
CA GLU A 65 -12.21 -1.67 21.71
C GLU A 65 -13.13 -0.60 21.12
N VAL A 66 -12.90 -0.16 19.87
CA VAL A 66 -13.69 0.92 19.25
C VAL A 66 -15.15 0.54 19.01
N ALA A 67 -15.45 -0.77 18.92
CA ALA A 67 -16.82 -1.26 18.84
C ALA A 67 -17.59 -1.06 20.16
N GLY A 68 -16.89 -1.04 21.30
CA GLY A 68 -17.45 -0.84 22.64
C GLY A 68 -17.32 0.58 23.19
N ASP A 69 -16.32 1.34 22.73
CA ASP A 69 -16.02 2.70 23.18
C ASP A 69 -15.54 3.60 22.04
N ALA A 70 -16.35 4.61 21.68
CA ALA A 70 -15.96 5.60 20.68
C ALA A 70 -14.72 6.42 21.09
N GLY A 71 -14.39 6.47 22.39
CA GLY A 71 -13.17 7.06 22.92
C GLY A 71 -11.89 6.34 22.49
N ALA A 72 -11.98 5.07 22.07
CA ALA A 72 -10.85 4.28 21.56
C ALA A 72 -10.51 4.56 20.08
N LEU A 73 -11.29 5.41 19.38
CA LEU A 73 -11.05 5.72 17.97
C LEU A 73 -9.62 6.21 17.67
N PRO A 74 -8.98 7.08 18.49
CA PRO A 74 -7.59 7.49 18.25
C PRO A 74 -6.59 6.32 18.33
N HIS A 75 -6.78 5.38 19.26
CA HIS A 75 -5.94 4.19 19.38
C HIS A 75 -6.12 3.30 18.16
N PHE A 76 -7.36 3.00 17.76
CA PHE A 76 -7.61 2.24 16.54
C PHE A 76 -7.00 2.87 15.28
N ALA A 77 -7.04 4.21 15.18
CA ALA A 77 -6.39 4.91 14.07
C ALA A 77 -4.86 4.79 14.09
N GLN A 78 -4.23 4.75 15.27
CA GLN A 78 -2.80 4.50 15.44
C GLN A 78 -2.41 3.11 14.95
N GLU A 79 -3.09 2.06 15.44
CA GLU A 79 -2.78 0.68 15.06
C GLU A 79 -2.97 0.44 13.55
N LEU A 80 -4.00 1.05 12.94
CA LEU A 80 -4.16 1.03 11.49
C LEU A 80 -2.97 1.67 10.76
N ALA A 81 -2.43 2.76 11.29
CA ALA A 81 -1.27 3.42 10.72
C ALA A 81 -0.01 2.55 10.86
N ASP A 82 0.19 1.90 12.00
CA ASP A 82 1.36 1.07 12.27
C ASP A 82 1.36 -0.22 11.41
N LEU A 83 0.18 -0.84 11.22
CA LEU A 83 0.02 -1.93 10.25
C LEU A 83 0.36 -1.50 8.81
N VAL A 84 -0.09 -0.31 8.38
CA VAL A 84 0.32 0.26 7.08
C VAL A 84 1.83 0.48 7.06
N TYR A 85 2.41 0.98 8.14
CA TYR A 85 3.83 1.26 8.26
C TYR A 85 4.69 0.01 8.06
N VAL A 86 4.39 -1.08 8.77
CA VAL A 86 5.12 -2.34 8.63
C VAL A 86 4.86 -3.02 7.29
N THR A 87 3.70 -2.81 6.69
CA THR A 87 3.37 -3.32 5.34
C THR A 87 4.23 -2.65 4.27
N TYR A 88 4.32 -1.32 4.28
CA TYR A 88 5.19 -0.59 3.36
C TYR A 88 6.67 -0.86 3.63
N GLY A 89 7.08 -0.99 4.90
CA GLY A 89 8.43 -1.39 5.25
C GLY A 89 8.77 -2.76 4.66
N THR A 90 7.87 -3.74 4.80
CA THR A 90 8.05 -5.08 4.24
C THR A 90 8.18 -5.06 2.72
N ALA A 91 7.34 -4.28 2.03
CA ALA A 91 7.44 -4.11 0.59
C ALA A 91 8.80 -3.53 0.18
N LEU A 92 9.28 -2.50 0.87
CA LEU A 92 10.57 -1.87 0.61
C LEU A 92 11.76 -2.81 0.88
N THR A 93 11.68 -3.63 1.93
CA THR A 93 12.64 -4.72 2.20
C THR A 93 12.73 -5.70 1.04
N HIS A 94 11.63 -5.95 0.33
CA HIS A 94 11.59 -6.79 -0.86
C HIS A 94 11.82 -6.02 -2.17
N GLY A 95 11.98 -4.70 -2.14
CA GLY A 95 12.12 -3.86 -3.34
C GLY A 95 10.83 -3.76 -4.18
N ILE A 96 9.69 -3.98 -3.53
CA ILE A 96 8.37 -3.89 -4.16
C ILE A 96 7.89 -2.44 -4.06
N ASP A 97 7.60 -1.82 -5.20
CA ASP A 97 6.84 -0.58 -5.27
C ASP A 97 5.37 -0.86 -4.94
N LEU A 98 5.03 -0.76 -3.66
CA LEU A 98 3.67 -1.04 -3.19
C LEU A 98 2.65 -0.01 -3.69
N ASP A 99 3.05 1.23 -3.96
CA ASP A 99 2.17 2.24 -4.55
C ASP A 99 1.73 1.77 -5.96
N ALA A 100 2.66 1.27 -6.77
CA ALA A 100 2.37 0.72 -8.10
C ALA A 100 1.51 -0.55 -8.04
N VAL A 101 1.78 -1.45 -7.10
CA VAL A 101 0.98 -2.66 -6.87
C VAL A 101 -0.46 -2.30 -6.47
N LEU A 102 -0.63 -1.36 -5.54
CA LEU A 102 -1.94 -0.88 -5.11
C LEU A 102 -2.70 -0.20 -6.25
N ALA A 103 -2.02 0.58 -7.11
CA ALA A 103 -2.64 1.18 -8.28
C ALA A 103 -3.22 0.13 -9.23
N GLU A 104 -2.51 -0.98 -9.47
CA GLU A 104 -2.99 -2.08 -10.32
C GLU A 104 -4.15 -2.86 -9.67
N VAL A 105 -4.06 -3.12 -8.36
CA VAL A 105 -5.17 -3.72 -7.59
C VAL A 105 -6.40 -2.81 -7.64
N HIS A 106 -6.22 -1.50 -7.47
CA HIS A 106 -7.29 -0.51 -7.56
C HIS A 106 -7.91 -0.49 -8.96
N ARG A 107 -7.11 -0.43 -10.03
CA ARG A 107 -7.59 -0.51 -11.43
C ARG A 107 -8.45 -1.76 -11.66
N ALA A 108 -7.97 -2.93 -11.20
CA ALA A 108 -8.70 -4.17 -11.31
C ALA A 108 -10.01 -4.16 -10.50
N ASN A 109 -10.02 -3.59 -9.30
CA ASN A 109 -11.22 -3.43 -8.49
C ASN A 109 -12.25 -2.50 -9.14
N MET A 110 -11.81 -1.37 -9.71
CA MET A 110 -12.69 -0.43 -10.40
C MET A 110 -13.28 -1.01 -11.69
N SER A 111 -12.61 -1.97 -12.34
CA SER A 111 -13.16 -2.70 -13.49
C SER A 111 -14.37 -3.59 -13.17
N LYS A 112 -14.71 -3.77 -11.87
CA LYS A 112 -15.91 -4.51 -11.44
C LYS A 112 -17.20 -3.71 -11.63
N LEU A 113 -17.12 -2.39 -11.83
CA LEU A 113 -18.29 -1.56 -12.06
C LEU A 113 -19.01 -1.95 -13.36
N GLY A 114 -20.33 -1.90 -13.33
CA GLY A 114 -21.18 -2.09 -14.50
C GLY A 114 -21.11 -0.91 -15.47
N PRO A 115 -21.78 -1.02 -16.63
CA PRO A 115 -21.82 0.04 -17.64
C PRO A 115 -22.37 1.39 -17.15
N ASP A 116 -23.15 1.38 -16.07
CA ASP A 116 -23.72 2.54 -15.39
C ASP A 116 -22.82 3.11 -14.29
N GLY A 117 -21.64 2.53 -14.06
CA GLY A 117 -20.74 2.88 -12.96
C GLY A 117 -21.15 2.27 -11.61
N SER A 118 -22.14 1.39 -11.57
CA SER A 118 -22.62 0.77 -10.33
C SER A 118 -21.97 -0.60 -10.08
N PRO A 119 -21.58 -0.94 -8.84
CA PRO A 119 -21.10 -2.28 -8.52
C PRO A 119 -22.27 -3.28 -8.54
N VAL A 120 -22.10 -4.41 -9.20
CA VAL A 120 -23.01 -5.56 -9.04
C VAL A 120 -22.74 -6.18 -7.67
N ARG A 121 -23.74 -6.31 -6.80
CA ARG A 121 -23.60 -6.84 -5.44
C ARG A 121 -24.42 -8.10 -5.21
N ARG A 122 -23.92 -9.01 -4.38
CA ARG A 122 -24.68 -10.11 -3.77
C ARG A 122 -25.54 -9.61 -2.60
N ALA A 123 -26.45 -10.46 -2.12
CA ALA A 123 -27.31 -10.18 -0.96
C ALA A 123 -26.52 -9.93 0.35
N ASP A 124 -25.29 -10.44 0.45
CA ASP A 124 -24.36 -10.20 1.57
C ASP A 124 -23.55 -8.89 1.41
N GLY A 125 -23.83 -8.08 0.38
CA GLY A 125 -23.12 -6.83 0.08
C GLY A 125 -21.82 -7.00 -0.70
N LYS A 126 -21.37 -8.24 -0.97
CA LYS A 126 -20.13 -8.52 -1.70
C LYS A 126 -20.19 -7.99 -3.13
N VAL A 127 -19.21 -7.17 -3.50
CA VAL A 127 -19.03 -6.70 -4.89
C VAL A 127 -18.62 -7.88 -5.77
N MET A 128 -19.40 -8.10 -6.82
CA MET A 128 -19.21 -9.15 -7.81
C MET A 128 -18.39 -8.65 -8.99
N LYS A 129 -17.77 -9.60 -9.72
CA LYS A 129 -17.06 -9.29 -10.96
C LYS A 129 -18.11 -8.97 -12.04
N GLY A 130 -18.11 -7.74 -12.53
CA GLY A 130 -18.92 -7.33 -13.68
C GLY A 130 -18.40 -7.92 -14.99
N PRO A 131 -19.15 -7.77 -16.10
CA PRO A 131 -18.80 -8.33 -17.41
C PRO A 131 -17.50 -7.75 -18.00
N HIS A 132 -17.06 -6.58 -17.53
CA HIS A 132 -15.84 -5.91 -17.97
C HIS A 132 -14.66 -6.07 -17.01
N TYR A 133 -14.79 -6.97 -16.02
CA TYR A 133 -13.74 -7.19 -15.03
C TYR A 133 -12.44 -7.65 -15.69
N ARG A 134 -11.34 -7.01 -15.29
CA ARG A 134 -9.97 -7.39 -15.64
C ARG A 134 -9.20 -7.64 -14.35
N ALA A 135 -8.67 -8.86 -14.21
CA ALA A 135 -7.82 -9.22 -13.09
C ALA A 135 -6.56 -8.33 -13.04
N PRO A 136 -5.97 -8.11 -11.85
CA PRO A 136 -4.71 -7.40 -11.75
C PRO A 136 -3.56 -8.25 -12.31
N ASP A 137 -2.67 -7.66 -13.10
CA ASP A 137 -1.42 -8.31 -13.55
C ASP A 137 -0.23 -7.82 -12.71
N ILE A 138 -0.15 -8.35 -11.48
CA ILE A 138 0.93 -7.98 -10.54
C ILE A 138 2.30 -8.41 -11.06
N ALA A 139 2.38 -9.52 -11.80
CA ALA A 139 3.63 -9.99 -12.37
C ALA A 139 4.16 -8.98 -13.41
N ALA A 140 3.30 -8.37 -14.22
CA ALA A 140 3.69 -7.31 -15.13
C ALA A 140 4.16 -6.04 -14.39
N VAL A 141 3.48 -5.65 -13.30
CA VAL A 141 3.92 -4.52 -12.46
C VAL A 141 5.32 -4.77 -11.91
N LEU A 142 5.57 -5.95 -11.32
CA LEU A 142 6.88 -6.29 -10.79
C LEU A 142 7.97 -6.32 -11.88
N ARG A 143 7.67 -6.90 -13.05
CA ARG A 143 8.61 -6.89 -14.20
C ARG A 143 8.95 -5.48 -14.65
N ALA A 144 7.98 -4.55 -14.65
CA ALA A 144 8.24 -3.15 -14.99
C ALA A 144 9.19 -2.47 -13.97
N SER A 145 9.24 -2.96 -12.74
CA SER A 145 10.18 -2.54 -11.69
C SER A 145 11.47 -3.37 -11.64
N GLY A 146 11.76 -4.17 -12.67
CA GLY A 146 13.01 -4.94 -12.79
C GLY A 146 13.01 -6.31 -12.13
N TRP A 147 11.85 -6.87 -11.81
CA TRP A 147 11.75 -8.26 -11.36
C TRP A 147 11.93 -9.25 -12.52
N GLU A 148 12.86 -10.20 -12.37
CA GLU A 148 13.08 -11.28 -13.33
C GLU A 148 12.69 -12.64 -12.71
N PRO A 149 11.73 -13.38 -13.30
CA PRO A 149 11.37 -14.70 -12.81
C PRO A 149 12.55 -15.68 -12.92
N GLY A 150 13.03 -16.20 -11.79
CA GLY A 150 14.09 -17.23 -11.74
C GLY A 150 15.50 -16.73 -11.47
N ALA A 151 15.70 -15.41 -11.29
CA ALA A 151 16.92 -14.91 -10.68
C ALA A 151 16.90 -15.22 -9.17
N ALA A 152 17.39 -16.40 -8.79
CA ALA A 152 17.66 -16.69 -7.38
C ALA A 152 18.60 -15.60 -6.84
N GLY A 153 18.23 -15.01 -5.70
CA GLY A 153 18.93 -13.87 -5.11
C GLY A 153 20.43 -14.09 -5.02
N GLN A 154 21.19 -13.13 -5.57
CA GLN A 154 22.57 -12.89 -5.16
C GLN A 154 22.57 -12.22 -3.79
#